data_AF-A0A090QP69-F1
#
_entry.id   AF-A0A090QP69-F1
#
_cell.length_a   1.000
_cell.length_b   1.000
_cell.length_c   1.000
_cell.angle_alpha   90.00
_cell.angle_beta   90.00
_cell.angle_gamma   90.00
#
_symmetry.space_group_name_H-M   'P 1'
#
loop_
_entity.id
_entity.type
_entity.pdbx_description
1 polymer ?
#
loop_
_entity_poly.entity_id
_entity_poly.type
_entity_poly.pdbx_seq_one_letter_code
_entity_poly.pdbx_strand_id
1 'polypeptide(L)' 'MYAAQFMAAMRKEMNVENLIRERNFQPIFNWLDRHVWKRASLVNTDKLLIESTGEALNAQHLKDHLISRYLG' A
#
# COMPACT_ATOMS: atom_id res chain seq x y z
N MET A 1 -4.11 -7.32 -5.83
CA MET A 1 -4.96 -6.93 -4.68
C MET A 1 -4.12 -6.30 -3.57
N TYR A 2 -3.17 -7.03 -2.97
CA TYR A 2 -2.30 -6.51 -1.90
C TYR A 2 -1.66 -5.14 -2.20
N ALA A 3 -1.05 -4.99 -3.38
CA ALA A 3 -0.41 -3.74 -3.78
C ALA A 3 -1.38 -2.54 -3.80
N ALA A 4 -2.63 -2.74 -4.21
CA ALA A 4 -3.63 -1.68 -4.23
C ALA A 4 -4.03 -1.26 -2.81
N GLN A 5 -4.16 -2.24 -1.90
CA GLN A 5 -4.45 -1.98 -0.49
C GLN A 5 -3.26 -1.31 0.23
N PHE A 6 -2.03 -1.73 -0.03
CA PHE A 6 -0.84 -1.04 0.49
C PHE A 6 -0.72 0.39 -0.05
N MET A 7 -1.01 0.61 -1.35
CA MET A 7 -1.05 1.95 -1.93
C MET A 7 -2.11 2.83 -1.27
N ALA A 8 -3.32 2.29 -1.03
CA ALA A 8 -4.38 3.00 -0.33
C ALA A 8 -3.98 3.36 1.11
N ALA A 9 -3.27 2.47 1.83
CA ALA A 9 -2.74 2.76 3.16
C ALA A 9 -1.65 3.85 3.11
N MET A 10 -0.67 3.73 2.21
CA MET A 10 0.39 4.74 2.04
C MET A 10 -0.17 6.13 1.75
N ARG A 11 -1.21 6.23 0.90
CA ARG A 11 -1.87 7.49 0.55
C ARG A 11 -2.54 8.19 1.74
N LYS A 12 -2.81 7.49 2.85
CA LYS A 12 -3.29 8.10 4.09
C LYS A 12 -2.20 8.86 4.84
N GLU A 13 -0.93 8.48 4.63
CA GLU A 13 0.23 9.04 5.34
C GLU A 13 1.05 10.02 4.50
N MET A 14 1.06 9.86 3.18
CA MET A 14 1.86 10.68 2.27
C MET A 14 1.22 10.85 0.89
N ASN A 15 1.55 11.95 0.21
CA ASN A 15 1.17 12.16 -1.19
C ASN A 15 2.10 11.37 -2.11
N VAL A 16 1.76 10.10 -2.34
CA VAL A 16 2.56 9.14 -3.12
C VAL A 16 2.75 9.63 -4.57
N GLU A 17 1.73 10.26 -5.15
CA GLU A 17 1.75 10.75 -6.53
C GLU A 17 2.79 11.85 -6.74
N ASN A 18 2.89 12.79 -5.80
CA ASN A 18 3.91 13.84 -5.85
C ASN A 18 5.33 13.26 -5.70
N LEU A 19 5.52 12.32 -4.77
CA LEU A 19 6.80 11.63 -4.58
C LEU A 19 7.26 10.90 -5.84
N ILE A 20 6.32 10.22 -6.53
CA ILE A 20 6.60 9.57 -7.82
C ILE A 20 6.97 10.61 -8.88
N ARG A 21 6.22 11.71 -8.97
CA ARG A 21 6.47 12.78 -9.95
C ARG A 21 7.86 13.42 -9.77
N GLU A 22 8.28 13.59 -8.52
CA GLU A 22 9.58 14.15 -8.13
C GLU A 22 10.72 13.12 -8.17
N ARG A 23 10.43 11.85 -8.49
CA ARG A 23 11.38 10.73 -8.42
C ARG A 23 11.98 10.51 -7.03
N ASN A 24 11.29 10.97 -5.98
CA ASN A 24 11.68 10.80 -4.60
C ASN A 24 11.02 9.53 -4.02
N PHE A 25 11.63 8.37 -4.27
CA PHE A 25 11.07 7.08 -3.84
C PHE A 25 11.42 6.68 -2.40
N GLN A 26 12.35 7.40 -1.75
CA GLN A 26 12.84 7.02 -0.42
C GLN A 26 11.71 6.90 0.63
N PRO A 27 10.71 7.81 0.70
CA PRO A 27 9.62 7.67 1.67
C PRO A 27 8.74 6.44 1.43
N ILE A 28 8.54 6.06 0.17
CA ILE A 28 7.78 4.86 -0.22
C ILE A 28 8.53 3.60 0.24
N PHE A 29 9.83 3.53 0.00
CA PHE A 29 10.66 2.40 0.46
C PHE A 29 10.72 2.32 1.99
N ASN A 30 10.84 3.46 2.67
CA ASN A 30 10.82 3.49 4.14
C ASN A 30 9.49 2.97 4.70
N TRP A 31 8.37 3.29 4.06
CA TRP A 31 7.06 2.78 4.46
C TRP A 31 6.98 1.26 4.24
N LEU A 32 7.41 0.77 3.08
CA LEU A 32 7.41 -0.67 2.76
C LEU A 32 8.35 -1.46 3.68
N ASP A 33 9.53 -0.93 4.00
CA ASP A 33 10.47 -1.53 4.94
C ASP A 33 9.85 -1.72 6.32
N ARG A 34 9.21 -0.66 6.84
CA ARG A 34 8.61 -0.65 8.18
C ARG A 34 7.40 -1.56 8.27
N HIS A 35 6.49 -1.49 7.31
CA HIS A 35 5.18 -2.13 7.41
C HIS A 35 5.17 -3.53 6.81
N VAL A 36 5.92 -3.75 5.73
CA VAL A 36 5.82 -4.99 4.93
C VAL A 36 7.09 -5.84 5.04
N TRP A 37 8.23 -5.36 4.56
CA TRP A 37 9.41 -6.21 4.31
C TRP A 37 9.99 -6.83 5.58
N LYS A 38 10.13 -6.06 6.66
CA LYS A 38 10.65 -6.57 7.93
C LYS A 38 9.73 -7.58 8.62
N ARG A 39 8.43 -7.62 8.26
CA ARG A 39 7.42 -8.46 8.93
C ARG A 39 6.93 -9.64 8.09
N ALA A 40 7.04 -9.57 6.75
CA ALA A 40 6.36 -10.49 5.85
C ALA A 40 6.66 -11.98 6.08
N SER A 41 7.90 -12.33 6.45
CA SER A 41 8.29 -13.73 6.75
C SER A 41 8.19 -14.10 8.23
N LEU A 42 7.76 -13.17 9.09
CA LEU A 42 7.62 -13.38 10.54
C LEU A 42 6.16 -13.58 10.97
N VAL A 43 5.20 -13.08 10.19
CA VAL A 43 3.77 -13.18 10.50
C VAL A 43 3.01 -13.74 9.30
N ASN A 44 1.83 -14.31 9.55
CA ASN A 44 0.95 -14.73 8.45
C ASN A 44 0.43 -13.50 7.67
N THR A 45 -0.02 -13.74 6.44
CA THR A 45 -0.43 -12.69 5.50
C THR A 45 -1.59 -11.82 6.03
N ASP A 46 -2.58 -12.43 6.70
CA ASP A 46 -3.72 -11.68 7.25
C ASP A 46 -3.28 -10.71 8.35
N LYS A 47 -2.43 -11.19 9.26
CA LYS A 47 -1.86 -10.35 10.31
C LYS A 47 -0.98 -9.25 9.72
N LEU A 48 -0.16 -9.56 8.71
CA LEU A 48 0.65 -8.56 8.01
C LEU A 48 -0.22 -7.45 7.43
N LEU A 49 -1.35 -7.80 6.80
CA LEU A 49 -2.26 -6.82 6.21
C LEU A 49 -2.96 -5.96 7.25
N ILE A 50 -3.48 -6.57 8.30
CA ILE A 50 -4.14 -5.83 9.38
C ILE A 50 -3.14 -4.85 10.02
N GLU A 51 -1.92 -5.30 10.29
CA GLU A 51 -0.89 -4.46 10.91
C GLU A 51 -0.34 -3.38 9.96
N SER A 52 -0.31 -3.62 8.65
CA SER A 52 0.21 -2.66 7.66
C SER A 52 -0.83 -1.67 7.18
N THR A 53 -2.10 -2.06 7.12
CA THR A 53 -3.16 -1.30 6.44
C THR A 53 -4.39 -1.02 7.30
N GLY A 54 -4.51 -1.66 8.46
CA GLY A 54 -5.60 -1.51 9.41
C GLY A 54 -6.80 -2.44 9.17
N GLU A 55 -6.79 -3.27 8.13
CA GLU A 55 -7.89 -4.18 7.78
C GLU A 55 -7.38 -5.47 7.14
N ALA A 56 -8.23 -6.50 7.09
CA ALA A 56 -7.97 -7.73 6.35
C ALA A 56 -7.93 -7.47 4.82
N LEU A 57 -7.60 -8.48 4.02
CA LEU A 57 -7.56 -8.34 2.57
C LEU A 57 -8.92 -7.87 2.03
N ASN A 58 -8.93 -6.71 1.36
CA ASN A 58 -10.14 -6.09 0.85
C ASN A 58 -10.02 -5.85 -0.66
N ALA A 59 -10.89 -6.52 -1.43
CA ALA A 59 -10.91 -6.45 -2.89
C ALA A 59 -11.30 -5.06 -3.44
N GLN A 60 -11.98 -4.24 -2.62
CA GLN A 60 -12.46 -2.93 -3.03
C GLN A 60 -11.31 -2.01 -3.46
N HIS A 61 -10.15 -2.07 -2.77
CA HIS A 61 -8.97 -1.28 -3.15
C HIS A 61 -8.48 -1.58 -4.58
N LEU A 62 -8.51 -2.85 -4.99
CA LEU A 62 -8.13 -3.20 -6.36
C LEU A 62 -9.18 -2.70 -7.36
N LYS A 63 -10.47 -2.88 -7.04
CA LYS A 63 -11.57 -2.39 -7.88
C LYS A 63 -11.47 -0.88 -8.10
N ASP A 64 -11.29 -0.12 -7.02
CA ASP A 64 -11.16 1.34 -7.07
C ASP A 64 -9.93 1.77 -7.88
N HIS A 65 -8.80 1.08 -7.70
CA HIS A 65 -7.60 1.31 -8.50
C HIS A 65 -7.86 1.13 -9.99
N LEU A 66 -8.54 0.04 -10.38
CA LEU A 66 -8.84 -0.25 -11.78
C LEU A 66 -9.81 0.77 -12.37
N ILE A 67 -10.89 1.11 -11.65
CA ILE A 67 -11.86 2.12 -12.08
C ILE A 67 -11.15 3.46 -12.28
N SER A 68 -10.40 3.93 -11.28
CA SER A 68 -9.69 5.21 -11.35
C SER A 68 -8.65 5.29 -12.46
N ARG A 69 -8.03 4.16 -12.84
CA ARG A 69 -6.97 4.14 -13.86
C ARG A 69 -7.49 3.94 -15.28
N TYR A 70 -8.58 3.19 -15.45
CA TYR A 70 -9.01 2.70 -16.78
C TYR A 70 -10.42 3.15 -17.19
N LEU A 71 -11.24 3.65 -16.26
CA LEU A 71 -12.61 4.12 -16.52
C LEU A 71 -12.81 5.59 -16.14
N GLY A 72 -11.72 6.29 -15.79
CA GLY A 72 -11.70 7.73 -15.51
C GLY A 72 -11.47 8.57 -16.76
#